data_AF-A0A8S9ZMS0-F1
#
_entry.id   AF-A0A8S9ZMS0-F1
#
_cell.length_a   1.000
_cell.length_b   1.000
_cell.length_c   1.000
_cell.angle_alpha   90.00
_cell.angle_beta   90.00
_cell.angle_gamma   90.00
#
_symmetry.space_group_name_H-M   'P 1'
#
loop_
_entity.id
_entity.type
_entity.pdbx_description
1 polymer ?
#
loop_
_entity_poly.entity_id
_entity_poly.type
_entity_poly.pdbx_seq_one_letter_code
_entity_poly.pdbx_strand_id
1 'polypeptide(L)'
;MEQKGFKREMLIDLWKKPYENFYLNALNSYDKKEWLNCVNLFKESLQKFWEALEDCKLECEYLNNYYYEEEEEEEWSAFIAKSYLLILQCQQNCFKQLSFLNGLKHGRDACQSVENSLLIKPKNIIMRRNKLFYLNIFNGGNILNDTINLFQPSEEIKHFLMREKLEQNFLNFMELNSSTSFISSSPLPFEFNLIDQFNYSKLLHNLISPKECLFLRSSADFFPEYFPHFRKLLISEFLNRISEIYELEELPSFEGIYCVSKGLFGKSNCGQHNPTISVSINEGNCGQIGGGEQFTGFN
;
A
#
# COMPACT_ATOMS: atom_id res chain seq x y z
N MET A 1 5.05 26.92 29.90
CA MET A 1 5.29 26.76 31.34
C MET A 1 6.18 25.54 31.51
N GLU A 2 7.47 25.71 31.80
CA GLU A 2 8.36 24.59 32.15
C GLU A 2 8.70 24.74 33.64
N GLN A 3 8.18 23.83 34.46
CA GLN A 3 8.50 23.79 35.90
C GLN A 3 9.90 23.21 36.11
N LYS A 4 10.67 23.79 37.03
CA LYS A 4 11.98 23.24 37.43
C LYS A 4 11.82 21.82 37.96
N GLY A 5 12.55 20.87 37.36
CA GLY A 5 12.55 19.45 37.74
C GLY A 5 11.63 18.57 36.88
N PHE A 6 10.81 19.16 36.01
CA PHE A 6 10.00 18.42 35.07
C PHE A 6 10.86 17.82 33.95
N LYS A 7 10.89 16.49 33.86
CA LYS A 7 11.43 15.76 32.70
C LYS A 7 10.27 15.26 31.85
N ARG A 8 10.35 15.40 30.52
CA ARG A 8 9.29 14.89 29.62
C ARG A 8 9.02 13.40 29.78
N GLU A 9 10.03 12.64 30.19
CA GLU A 9 9.94 11.21 30.55
C GLU A 9 8.95 10.92 31.69
N MET A 10 8.54 11.92 32.47
CA MET A 10 7.53 11.80 33.53
C MET A 10 6.09 11.82 32.98
N LEU A 11 5.89 12.22 31.72
CA LEU A 11 4.60 12.12 31.05
C LEU A 11 4.43 10.70 30.50
N ILE A 12 3.72 9.87 31.26
CA ILE A 12 3.31 8.54 30.82
C ILE A 12 1.96 8.69 30.13
N ASP A 13 1.92 8.40 28.84
CA ASP A 13 0.64 8.31 28.12
C ASP A 13 -0.04 6.97 28.46
N LEU A 14 -1.04 7.04 29.32
CA LEU A 14 -1.84 5.89 29.74
C LEU A 14 -2.81 5.41 28.65
N TRP A 15 -3.06 6.22 27.63
CA TRP A 15 -3.95 5.89 26.49
C TRP A 15 -3.18 5.33 25.30
N LYS A 16 -1.85 5.30 25.40
CA LYS A 16 -0.96 4.79 24.38
C LYS A 16 -1.30 3.35 24.03
N LYS A 17 -1.68 3.11 22.78
CA LYS A 17 -2.07 1.79 22.33
C LYS A 17 -0.84 0.89 22.15
N PRO A 18 -0.97 -0.44 22.26
CA PRO A 18 0.16 -1.35 22.15
C PRO A 18 0.95 -1.20 20.84
N TYR A 19 0.24 -1.02 19.72
CA TYR A 19 0.86 -0.85 18.40
C TYR A 19 1.75 0.39 18.32
N GLU A 20 1.34 1.50 18.96
CA GLU A 20 2.10 2.75 19.00
C GLU A 20 3.39 2.58 19.80
N ASN A 21 3.34 1.79 20.86
CA ASN A 21 4.52 1.52 21.67
C ASN A 21 5.57 0.73 20.90
N PHE A 22 5.15 -0.34 20.20
CA PHE A 22 6.05 -1.08 19.32
C PHE A 22 6.59 -0.22 18.18
N TYR A 23 5.76 0.64 17.59
CA TYR A 23 6.19 1.57 16.53
C TYR A 23 7.28 2.54 17.01
N LEU A 24 7.06 3.18 18.17
CA LEU A 24 8.04 4.13 18.73
C LEU A 24 9.33 3.43 19.16
N ASN A 25 9.25 2.21 19.67
CA ASN A 25 10.43 1.40 19.98
C ASN A 25 11.18 0.99 18.71
N ALA A 26 10.46 0.71 17.62
CA ALA A 26 11.04 0.42 16.32
C ALA A 26 11.80 1.63 15.76
N LEU A 27 11.25 2.85 15.89
CA LEU A 27 11.95 4.09 15.52
C LEU A 27 13.23 4.31 16.33
N ASN A 28 13.18 4.10 17.65
CA ASN A 28 14.39 4.19 18.49
C ASN A 28 15.45 3.15 18.09
N SER A 29 15.01 1.94 17.71
CA SER A 29 15.92 0.89 17.20
C SER A 29 16.48 1.24 15.83
N TYR A 30 15.70 1.91 14.98
CA TYR A 30 16.14 2.44 13.69
C TYR A 30 17.26 3.48 13.88
N ASP A 31 17.08 4.45 14.79
CA ASP A 31 18.09 5.47 15.10
C ASP A 31 19.39 4.85 15.63
N LYS A 32 19.28 3.77 16.40
CA LYS A 32 20.41 2.98 16.91
C LYS A 32 21.03 2.02 15.88
N LYS A 33 20.46 1.93 14.67
CA LYS A 33 20.89 1.03 13.58
C LYS A 33 20.77 -0.45 13.93
N GLU A 34 19.86 -0.80 14.83
CA GLU A 34 19.55 -2.18 15.21
C GLU A 34 18.51 -2.78 14.24
N TRP A 35 18.90 -3.02 12.99
CA TRP A 35 17.97 -3.34 11.90
C TRP A 35 17.08 -4.55 12.16
N LEU A 36 17.63 -5.65 12.68
CA LEU A 36 16.86 -6.87 12.94
C LEU A 36 15.80 -6.64 14.03
N ASN A 37 16.17 -5.93 15.10
CA ASN A 37 15.26 -5.59 16.19
C ASN A 37 14.17 -4.63 15.70
N CYS A 38 14.56 -3.63 14.91
CA CYS A 38 13.67 -2.67 14.26
C CYS A 38 12.60 -3.37 13.41
N VAL A 39 13.00 -4.30 12.53
CA VAL A 39 12.05 -5.06 11.68
C VAL A 39 11.08 -5.89 12.52
N ASN A 40 11.56 -6.57 13.56
CA ASN A 40 10.71 -7.35 14.44
C ASN A 40 9.70 -6.46 15.18
N LEU A 41 10.14 -5.31 15.70
CA LEU A 41 9.27 -4.36 16.39
C LEU A 41 8.23 -3.74 15.44
N PHE A 42 8.59 -3.43 14.20
CA PHE A 42 7.61 -2.98 13.20
C PHE A 42 6.59 -4.07 12.85
N LYS A 43 7.02 -5.34 12.76
CA LYS A 43 6.12 -6.48 12.52
C LYS A 43 5.12 -6.64 13.67
N GLU A 44 5.58 -6.59 14.92
CA GLU A 44 4.73 -6.66 16.11
C GLU A 44 3.78 -5.45 16.19
N SER A 45 4.28 -4.25 15.89
CA SER A 45 3.46 -3.04 15.79
C SER A 45 2.33 -3.21 14.79
N LEU A 46 2.63 -3.72 13.59
CA LEU A 46 1.62 -3.96 12.56
C LEU A 46 0.58 -4.99 13.00
N GLN A 47 1.00 -6.09 13.61
CA GLN A 47 0.07 -7.09 14.14
C GLN A 47 -0.87 -6.48 15.18
N LYS A 48 -0.33 -5.74 16.15
CA LYS A 48 -1.13 -5.06 17.18
C LYS A 48 -2.02 -3.96 16.63
N PHE A 49 -1.65 -3.34 15.51
CA PHE A 49 -2.50 -2.37 14.83
C PHE A 49 -3.73 -3.06 14.23
N TRP A 50 -3.57 -4.24 13.62
CA TRP A 50 -4.69 -5.01 13.08
C TRP A 50 -5.64 -5.49 14.17
N GLU A 51 -5.11 -5.99 15.29
CA GLU A 51 -5.91 -6.34 16.48
C GLU A 51 -6.74 -5.13 16.94
N ALA A 52 -6.12 -3.95 17.08
CA ALA A 52 -6.83 -2.72 17.47
C ALA A 52 -7.87 -2.25 16.43
N LEU A 53 -7.62 -2.50 15.14
CA LEU A 53 -8.56 -2.18 14.06
C LEU A 53 -9.79 -3.09 14.12
N GLU A 54 -9.60 -4.37 14.42
CA GLU A 54 -10.68 -5.33 14.62
C GLU A 54 -11.51 -4.96 15.86
N ASP A 55 -10.86 -4.66 16.98
CA ASP A 55 -11.51 -4.19 18.20
C ASP A 55 -12.37 -2.94 17.94
N CYS A 56 -11.82 -1.93 17.22
CA CYS A 56 -12.58 -0.73 16.86
C CYS A 56 -13.82 -1.05 16.01
N LYS A 57 -13.69 -1.97 15.04
CA LYS A 57 -14.83 -2.37 14.20
C LYS A 57 -15.91 -3.07 14.99
N LEU A 58 -15.53 -3.86 16.01
CA LEU A 58 -16.47 -4.52 16.92
C LEU A 58 -17.19 -3.48 17.79
N GLU A 59 -16.48 -2.47 18.33
CA GLU A 59 -17.09 -1.39 19.12
C GLU A 59 -18.14 -0.59 18.32
N CYS A 60 -17.96 -0.44 17.00
CA CYS A 60 -18.94 0.20 16.13
C CYS A 60 -20.29 -0.52 16.09
N GLU A 61 -20.33 -1.85 16.28
CA GLU A 61 -21.58 -2.61 16.35
C GLU A 61 -22.35 -2.32 17.66
N TYR A 62 -21.64 -1.98 18.73
CA TYR A 62 -22.22 -1.67 20.05
C TYR A 62 -22.74 -0.23 20.16
N LEU A 63 -22.15 0.75 19.46
CA LEU A 63 -22.58 2.16 19.50
C LEU A 63 -24.01 2.39 18.99
N ASN A 64 -24.54 1.50 18.13
CA ASN A 64 -25.93 1.57 17.68
C ASN A 64 -26.96 1.29 18.79
N ASN A 65 -26.53 0.74 19.94
CA ASN A 65 -27.44 0.47 21.07
C ASN A 65 -27.73 1.72 21.92
N TYR A 66 -27.16 2.90 21.62
CA TYR A 66 -27.39 4.11 22.43
C TYR A 66 -28.27 5.17 21.73
N TYR A 67 -28.50 5.06 20.42
CA TYR A 67 -29.39 5.96 19.66
C TYR A 67 -30.83 5.41 19.63
N TYR A 68 -31.37 5.05 20.81
CA TYR A 68 -32.74 4.54 20.97
C TYR A 68 -33.74 5.60 21.47
N GLU A 69 -33.40 6.89 21.37
CA GLU A 69 -34.32 7.94 21.78
C GLU A 69 -35.15 8.44 20.58
N GLU A 70 -36.36 7.87 20.52
CA GLU A 70 -37.62 8.50 20.11
C GLU A 70 -37.66 9.25 18.78
N GLU A 71 -37.71 8.52 17.66
CA GLU A 71 -38.52 8.95 16.51
C GLU A 71 -39.29 7.74 15.95
N GLU A 72 -40.61 7.86 15.85
CA GLU A 72 -41.48 6.91 15.15
C GLU A 72 -41.16 6.94 13.65
N GLU A 73 -40.09 6.27 13.22
CA GLU A 73 -39.84 6.02 11.80
C GLU A 73 -40.81 4.90 11.33
N GLU A 74 -41.80 5.29 10.51
CA GLU A 74 -42.92 4.44 10.05
C GLU A 74 -42.53 3.23 9.17
N GLU A 75 -41.25 3.03 8.82
CA GLU A 75 -40.80 1.88 8.02
C GLU A 75 -39.51 1.24 8.56
N TRP A 76 -39.63 0.03 9.12
CA TRP A 76 -38.50 -0.79 9.62
C TRP A 76 -37.34 -0.95 8.63
N SER A 77 -37.62 -0.95 7.32
CA SER A 77 -36.61 -1.01 6.27
C SER A 77 -35.70 0.23 6.24
N ALA A 78 -36.27 1.42 6.41
CA ALA A 78 -35.51 2.67 6.45
C ALA A 78 -34.63 2.73 7.70
N PHE A 79 -35.18 2.31 8.84
CA PHE A 79 -34.45 2.24 10.11
C PHE A 79 -33.25 1.27 10.05
N ILE A 80 -33.44 0.06 9.51
CA ILE A 80 -32.36 -0.92 9.35
C ILE A 80 -31.26 -0.38 8.42
N ALA A 81 -31.65 0.25 7.31
CA ALA A 81 -30.69 0.83 6.36
C ALA A 81 -29.88 1.96 7.00
N LYS A 82 -30.51 2.86 7.75
CA LYS A 82 -29.86 3.96 8.49
C LYS A 82 -28.89 3.42 9.54
N SER A 83 -29.33 2.44 10.33
CA SER A 83 -28.51 1.78 11.35
C SER A 83 -27.28 1.11 10.75
N TYR A 84 -27.44 0.39 9.63
CA TYR A 84 -26.33 -0.26 8.93
C TYR A 84 -25.35 0.76 8.33
N LEU A 85 -25.87 1.87 7.79
CA LEU A 85 -25.05 2.94 7.25
C LEU A 85 -24.18 3.60 8.32
N LEU A 86 -24.71 3.82 9.54
CA LEU A 86 -23.94 4.34 10.67
C LEU A 86 -22.81 3.39 11.10
N ILE A 87 -23.08 2.08 11.19
CA ILE A 87 -22.06 1.07 11.49
C ILE A 87 -20.96 1.12 10.42
N LEU A 88 -21.33 1.11 9.14
CA LEU A 88 -20.36 1.16 8.05
C LEU A 88 -19.51 2.44 8.08
N GLN A 89 -20.11 3.60 8.34
CA GLN A 89 -19.39 4.85 8.48
C GLN A 89 -18.41 4.82 9.65
N CYS A 90 -18.81 4.25 10.79
CA CYS A 90 -17.93 4.05 11.94
C CYS A 90 -16.75 3.12 11.60
N GLN A 91 -17.04 1.95 11.02
CA GLN A 91 -16.01 0.96 10.64
C GLN A 91 -15.02 1.54 9.61
N GLN A 92 -15.50 2.34 8.65
CA GLN A 92 -14.63 3.03 7.69
C GLN A 92 -13.75 4.11 8.34
N ASN A 93 -14.20 4.70 9.44
CA ASN A 93 -13.45 5.72 10.17
C ASN A 93 -12.47 5.15 11.20
N CYS A 94 -12.59 3.87 11.61
CA CYS A 94 -11.65 3.23 12.53
C CYS A 94 -10.19 3.37 12.11
N PHE A 95 -9.88 3.12 10.83
CA PHE A 95 -8.51 3.27 10.32
C PHE A 95 -8.00 4.70 10.48
N LYS A 96 -8.84 5.70 10.23
CA LYS A 96 -8.49 7.12 10.40
C LYS A 96 -8.24 7.44 11.87
N GLN A 97 -9.06 6.93 12.78
CA GLN A 97 -8.90 7.15 14.22
C GLN A 97 -7.60 6.54 14.75
N LEU A 98 -7.26 5.33 14.32
CA LEU A 98 -6.04 4.63 14.73
C LEU A 98 -4.77 5.14 14.03
N SER A 99 -4.91 5.90 12.94
CA SER A 99 -3.77 6.46 12.17
C SER A 99 -3.05 7.63 12.84
N PHE A 100 -3.60 8.15 13.95
CA PHE A 100 -2.93 9.17 14.75
C PHE A 100 -2.03 8.49 15.77
N LEU A 101 -0.80 8.97 15.88
CA LEU A 101 0.15 8.54 16.89
C LEU A 101 0.67 9.80 17.59
N ASN A 102 0.50 9.87 18.92
CA ASN A 102 0.69 11.10 19.71
C ASN A 102 -0.08 12.34 19.17
N GLY A 103 -1.25 12.13 18.55
CA GLY A 103 -2.04 13.22 17.95
C GLY A 103 -1.51 13.75 16.61
N LEU A 104 -0.46 13.15 16.04
CA LEU A 104 0.11 13.50 14.74
C LEU A 104 -0.16 12.39 13.71
N LYS A 105 -0.45 12.77 12.47
CA LYS A 105 -0.48 11.83 11.34
C LYS A 105 0.95 11.57 10.89
N HIS A 106 1.51 10.40 11.22
CA HIS A 106 2.84 9.96 10.78
C HIS A 106 2.91 9.52 9.31
N GLY A 107 1.95 9.92 8.48
CA GLY A 107 1.93 9.58 7.05
C GLY A 107 3.15 10.08 6.28
N ARG A 108 3.87 11.10 6.79
CA ARG A 108 5.10 11.60 6.18
C ARG A 108 6.18 10.52 6.06
N ASP A 109 6.40 9.74 7.12
CA ASP A 109 7.45 8.72 7.14
C ASP A 109 7.12 7.58 6.17
N ALA A 110 5.83 7.26 6.03
CA ALA A 110 5.34 6.31 5.04
C ALA A 110 5.49 6.84 3.60
N CYS A 111 5.16 8.11 3.34
CA CYS A 111 5.35 8.74 2.03
C CYS A 111 6.83 8.79 1.62
N GLN A 112 7.72 9.17 2.54
CA GLN A 112 9.17 9.17 2.30
C GLN A 112 9.70 7.74 2.06
N SER A 113 9.21 6.74 2.81
CA SER A 113 9.59 5.34 2.60
C SER A 113 9.17 4.82 1.23
N VAL A 114 7.97 5.18 0.77
CA VAL A 114 7.49 4.87 -0.57
C VAL A 114 8.39 5.50 -1.63
N GLU A 115 8.75 6.78 -1.48
CA GLU A 115 9.64 7.47 -2.42
C GLU A 115 11.04 6.87 -2.44
N ASN A 116 11.61 6.57 -1.27
CA ASN A 116 12.89 5.87 -1.16
C ASN A 116 12.85 4.52 -1.89
N SER A 117 11.79 3.73 -1.70
CA SER A 117 11.66 2.45 -2.37
C SER A 117 11.47 2.57 -3.88
N LEU A 118 10.74 3.59 -4.35
CA LEU A 118 10.56 3.82 -5.79
C LEU A 118 11.84 4.32 -6.45
N LEU A 119 12.68 5.08 -5.75
CA LEU A 119 14.00 5.43 -6.26
C LEU A 119 14.90 4.21 -6.49
N ILE A 120 14.88 3.24 -5.57
CA ILE A 120 15.68 2.01 -5.69
C ILE A 120 15.04 1.04 -6.70
N LYS A 121 13.71 0.91 -6.67
CA LYS A 121 12.92 -0.01 -7.51
C LYS A 121 11.74 0.73 -8.16
N PRO A 122 11.98 1.46 -9.26
CA PRO A 122 10.97 2.36 -9.86
C PRO A 122 9.75 1.64 -10.41
N LYS A 123 9.89 0.36 -10.77
CA LYS A 123 8.82 -0.49 -11.33
C LYS A 123 8.09 -1.31 -10.27
N ASN A 124 8.30 -1.04 -8.97
CA ASN A 124 7.62 -1.77 -7.91
C ASN A 124 6.11 -1.42 -7.89
N ILE A 125 5.29 -2.38 -8.31
CA ILE A 125 3.83 -2.29 -8.40
C ILE A 125 3.22 -1.87 -7.05
N ILE A 126 3.61 -2.56 -5.97
CA ILE A 126 3.06 -2.30 -4.62
C ILE A 126 3.37 -0.87 -4.19
N MET A 127 4.60 -0.41 -4.38
CA MET A 127 5.00 0.93 -3.96
C MET A 127 4.33 2.03 -4.79
N ARG A 128 4.11 1.80 -6.09
CA ARG A 128 3.30 2.73 -6.91
C ARG A 128 1.87 2.82 -6.39
N ARG A 129 1.26 1.70 -6.00
CA ARG A 129 -0.10 1.71 -5.43
C ARG A 129 -0.14 2.40 -4.06
N ASN A 130 0.85 2.16 -3.21
CA ASN A 130 0.97 2.84 -1.93
C ASN A 130 1.12 4.35 -2.12
N LYS A 131 1.92 4.80 -3.10
CA LYS A 131 2.03 6.23 -3.45
C LYS A 131 0.68 6.82 -3.84
N LEU A 132 -0.07 6.15 -4.72
CA LEU A 132 -1.41 6.59 -5.12
C LEU A 132 -2.38 6.66 -3.93
N PHE A 133 -2.36 5.65 -3.06
CA PHE A 133 -3.19 5.60 -1.85
C PHE A 133 -2.91 6.80 -0.94
N TYR A 134 -1.63 7.06 -0.63
CA TYR A 134 -1.26 8.18 0.22
C TYR A 134 -1.52 9.53 -0.46
N LEU A 135 -1.30 9.65 -1.78
CA LEU A 135 -1.70 10.83 -2.55
C LEU A 135 -3.19 11.11 -2.38
N ASN A 136 -4.06 10.10 -2.52
CA ASN A 136 -5.50 10.29 -2.37
C ASN A 136 -5.91 10.67 -0.94
N ILE A 137 -5.25 10.10 0.08
CA ILE A 137 -5.52 10.42 1.50
C ILE A 137 -5.12 11.86 1.82
N PHE A 138 -3.98 12.32 1.33
CA PHE A 138 -3.42 13.63 1.68
C PHE A 138 -3.86 14.76 0.72
N ASN A 139 -4.29 14.45 -0.51
CA ASN A 139 -4.84 15.42 -1.45
C ASN A 139 -6.29 15.86 -1.13
N GLY A 140 -7.00 15.15 -0.24
CA GLY A 140 -8.38 15.45 0.15
C GLY A 140 -8.57 16.72 1.02
N GLY A 141 -7.48 17.40 1.38
CA GLY A 141 -7.49 18.73 2.00
C GLY A 141 -6.76 19.73 1.10
N ASN A 142 -7.18 21.00 1.11
CA ASN A 142 -6.68 22.12 0.28
C ASN A 142 -5.18 22.47 0.44
N ILE A 143 -4.26 21.50 0.34
CA ILE A 143 -2.83 21.70 0.58
C ILE A 143 -2.00 20.99 -0.50
N LEU A 144 -2.12 21.47 -1.74
CA LEU A 144 -1.32 21.04 -2.90
C LEU A 144 0.19 21.22 -2.73
N ASN A 145 0.63 22.07 -1.79
CA ASN A 145 2.05 22.34 -1.55
C ASN A 145 2.68 21.38 -0.51
N ASP A 146 1.89 20.78 0.38
CA ASP A 146 2.43 19.84 1.37
C ASP A 146 2.61 18.44 0.79
N THR A 147 1.84 18.06 -0.24
CA THR A 147 1.96 16.75 -0.88
C THR A 147 3.30 16.59 -1.60
N ILE A 148 3.84 17.66 -2.19
CA ILE A 148 5.20 17.69 -2.77
C ILE A 148 6.27 17.54 -1.67
N ASN A 149 6.04 18.10 -0.48
CA ASN A 149 6.96 17.94 0.66
C ASN A 149 6.86 16.58 1.33
N LEU A 150 5.73 15.86 1.19
CA LEU A 150 5.53 14.53 1.78
C LEU A 150 6.28 13.43 1.03
N PHE A 151 6.36 13.52 -0.30
CA PHE A 151 7.09 12.55 -1.14
C PHE A 151 8.48 13.05 -1.49
N GLN A 152 9.30 13.30 -0.47
CA GLN A 152 10.71 13.62 -0.64
C GLN A 152 11.59 12.45 -0.18
N PRO A 153 12.48 11.94 -1.05
CA PRO A 153 13.38 10.88 -0.67
C PRO A 153 14.38 11.39 0.36
N SER A 154 14.77 10.51 1.27
CA SER A 154 15.78 10.79 2.31
C SER A 154 17.16 11.05 1.69
N GLU A 155 17.94 11.94 2.31
CA GLU A 155 19.29 12.27 1.83
C GLU A 155 20.21 11.06 1.82
N GLU A 156 20.05 10.14 2.77
CA GLU A 156 20.80 8.89 2.87
C GLU A 156 20.64 8.03 1.62
N ILE A 157 19.41 7.89 1.11
CA ILE A 157 19.14 7.13 -0.11
C ILE A 157 19.70 7.83 -1.35
N LYS A 158 19.62 9.17 -1.40
CA LYS A 158 20.19 9.96 -2.51
C LYS A 158 21.70 9.76 -2.57
N HIS A 159 22.38 9.84 -1.43
CA HIS A 159 23.81 9.59 -1.32
C HIS A 159 24.17 8.14 -1.69
N PHE A 160 23.38 7.16 -1.24
CA PHE A 160 23.58 5.75 -1.59
C PHE A 160 23.48 5.52 -3.11
N LEU A 161 22.43 6.03 -3.76
CA LEU A 161 22.24 5.85 -5.21
C LEU A 161 23.28 6.62 -6.04
N MET A 162 23.67 7.81 -5.58
CA MET A 162 24.75 8.56 -6.20
C MET A 162 26.05 7.75 -6.16
N ARG A 163 26.36 7.15 -5.01
CA ARG A 163 27.54 6.30 -4.84
C ARG A 163 27.48 5.07 -5.74
N GLU A 164 26.38 4.31 -5.73
CA GLU A 164 26.23 3.13 -6.60
C GLU A 164 26.45 3.47 -8.07
N LYS A 165 25.89 4.58 -8.56
CA LYS A 165 26.04 4.94 -9.97
C LYS A 165 27.47 5.38 -10.31
N LEU A 166 28.15 6.07 -9.41
CA LEU A 166 29.57 6.39 -9.58
C LEU A 166 30.42 5.12 -9.61
N GLU A 167 30.12 4.15 -8.75
CA GLU A 167 30.79 2.84 -8.72
C GLU A 167 30.53 2.07 -10.03
N GLN A 168 29.28 2.01 -10.51
CA GLN A 168 28.94 1.40 -11.81
C GLN A 168 29.65 2.08 -12.98
N ASN A 169 29.66 3.41 -13.01
CA ASN A 169 30.37 4.16 -14.05
C ASN A 169 31.88 3.87 -14.04
N PHE A 170 32.47 3.76 -12.85
CA PHE A 170 33.87 3.41 -12.69
C PHE A 170 34.15 1.97 -13.19
N LEU A 171 33.30 1.00 -12.83
CA LEU A 171 33.42 -0.38 -13.31
C LEU A 171 33.31 -0.44 -14.84
N ASN A 172 32.30 0.22 -15.42
CA ASN A 172 32.12 0.30 -16.88
C ASN A 172 33.35 0.93 -17.57
N PHE A 173 33.90 2.00 -17.00
CA PHE A 173 35.12 2.63 -17.49
C PHE A 173 36.33 1.68 -17.44
N MET A 174 36.49 0.92 -16.35
CA MET A 174 37.58 -0.05 -16.20
C MET A 174 37.45 -1.21 -17.21
N GLU A 175 36.23 -1.71 -17.44
CA GLU A 175 35.96 -2.75 -18.43
C GLU A 175 36.25 -2.25 -19.86
N LEU A 176 35.79 -1.06 -20.23
CA LEU A 176 36.02 -0.45 -21.55
C LEU A 176 37.51 -0.17 -21.83
N ASN A 177 38.27 0.29 -20.83
CA ASN A 177 39.69 0.59 -21.00
C ASN A 177 40.60 -0.63 -20.85
N SER A 178 40.10 -1.74 -20.33
CA SER A 178 40.83 -3.02 -20.33
C SER A 178 40.99 -3.60 -21.75
N SER A 179 40.18 -3.13 -22.71
CA SER A 179 40.11 -3.67 -24.07
C SER A 179 40.66 -2.74 -25.17
N THR A 180 40.92 -1.45 -24.90
CA THR A 180 41.61 -0.55 -25.85
C THR A 180 42.46 0.52 -25.17
N SER A 181 43.61 0.81 -25.79
CA SER A 181 44.58 1.83 -25.38
C SER A 181 43.98 3.23 -25.27
N PHE A 182 44.12 3.83 -24.08
CA PHE A 182 43.99 5.25 -23.71
C PHE A 182 43.39 6.19 -24.76
N ILE A 183 42.07 6.40 -24.68
CA ILE A 183 41.45 7.62 -25.20
C ILE A 183 40.86 8.38 -24.01
N SER A 184 41.34 9.61 -23.84
CA SER A 184 40.85 10.57 -22.84
C SER A 184 39.41 10.95 -23.15
N SER A 185 38.44 10.25 -22.56
CA SER A 185 37.05 10.70 -22.55
C SER A 185 36.81 11.49 -21.27
N SER A 186 36.49 12.78 -21.44
CA SER A 186 36.04 13.66 -20.37
C SER A 186 34.88 13.02 -19.61
N PRO A 187 34.78 13.21 -18.28
CA PRO A 187 33.68 12.67 -17.50
C PRO A 187 32.36 13.22 -18.05
N LEU A 188 31.46 12.32 -18.44
CA LEU A 188 30.13 12.65 -18.93
C LEU A 188 29.39 13.53 -17.89
N PRO A 189 28.68 14.59 -18.31
CA PRO A 189 27.90 15.41 -17.39
C PRO A 189 26.82 14.57 -16.71
N PHE A 190 26.78 14.66 -15.38
CA PHE A 190 25.93 13.86 -14.51
C PHE A 190 24.62 14.59 -14.25
N GLU A 191 23.55 14.26 -14.99
CA GLU A 191 22.19 14.69 -14.65
C GLU A 191 21.46 13.54 -13.94
N PHE A 192 21.10 13.77 -12.68
CA PHE A 192 20.44 12.79 -11.83
C PHE A 192 19.01 13.25 -11.56
N ASN A 193 18.05 12.65 -12.26
CA ASN A 193 16.63 12.92 -12.01
C ASN A 193 16.16 12.01 -10.87
N LEU A 194 16.12 12.57 -9.66
CA LEU A 194 15.70 11.91 -8.41
C LEU A 194 14.18 11.92 -8.19
N ILE A 195 13.43 12.13 -9.27
CA ILE A 195 11.98 12.27 -9.21
C ILE A 195 11.39 11.10 -9.97
N ASP A 196 10.46 10.41 -9.32
CA ASP A 196 9.63 9.42 -9.97
C ASP A 196 8.77 10.07 -11.07
N GLN A 197 9.04 9.68 -12.32
CA GLN A 197 8.37 10.21 -13.52
C GLN A 197 7.11 9.42 -13.90
N PHE A 198 6.72 8.42 -13.10
CA PHE A 198 5.59 7.57 -13.42
C PHE A 198 4.28 8.37 -13.45
N ASN A 199 3.49 8.17 -14.51
CA ASN A 199 2.19 8.83 -14.63
C ASN A 199 1.11 8.08 -13.84
N TYR A 200 0.86 8.54 -12.62
CA TYR A 200 -0.13 7.97 -11.71
C TYR A 200 -1.58 8.01 -12.19
N SER A 201 -1.92 8.87 -13.18
CA SER A 201 -3.28 8.88 -13.73
C SER A 201 -3.63 7.57 -14.44
N LYS A 202 -2.63 6.84 -14.96
CA LYS A 202 -2.80 5.51 -15.55
C LYS A 202 -3.45 4.51 -14.59
N LEU A 203 -3.19 4.63 -13.29
CA LEU A 203 -3.70 3.73 -12.25
C LEU A 203 -5.15 4.02 -11.83
N LEU A 204 -5.71 5.14 -12.27
CA LEU A 204 -7.11 5.50 -12.00
C LEU A 204 -8.07 4.84 -12.98
N HIS A 205 -7.58 4.30 -14.10
CA HIS A 205 -8.39 3.60 -15.08
C HIS A 205 -8.68 2.16 -14.62
N ASN A 206 -9.92 1.71 -14.86
CA ASN A 206 -10.31 0.33 -14.57
C ASN A 206 -9.52 -0.64 -15.46
N LEU A 207 -8.86 -1.61 -14.85
CA LEU A 207 -8.13 -2.68 -15.56
C LEU A 207 -9.05 -3.57 -16.40
N ILE A 208 -10.25 -3.82 -15.88
CA ILE A 208 -11.23 -4.73 -16.45
C ILE A 208 -12.54 -3.96 -16.60
N SER A 209 -13.13 -4.01 -17.79
CA SER A 209 -14.45 -3.44 -18.01
C SER A 209 -15.54 -4.26 -17.29
N PRO A 210 -16.70 -3.67 -16.94
CA PRO A 210 -17.79 -4.41 -16.31
C PRO A 210 -18.23 -5.65 -17.10
N LYS A 211 -18.16 -5.59 -18.44
CA LYS A 211 -18.52 -6.71 -19.33
C LYS A 211 -17.49 -7.85 -19.27
N GLU A 212 -16.20 -7.52 -19.30
CA GLU A 212 -15.12 -8.51 -19.16
C GLU A 212 -15.14 -9.17 -17.78
N CYS A 213 -15.49 -8.40 -16.74
CA CYS A 213 -15.62 -8.90 -15.38
C CYS A 213 -16.78 -9.90 -15.23
N LEU A 214 -17.97 -9.56 -15.75
CA LEU A 214 -19.10 -10.49 -15.80
C LEU A 214 -18.73 -11.77 -16.55
N PHE A 215 -18.03 -11.64 -17.67
CA PHE A 215 -17.58 -12.79 -18.45
C PHE A 215 -16.58 -13.67 -17.69
N LEU A 216 -15.56 -13.06 -17.05
CA LEU A 216 -14.57 -13.76 -16.24
C LEU A 216 -15.24 -14.52 -15.10
N ARG A 217 -16.21 -13.89 -14.42
CA ARG A 217 -17.01 -14.54 -13.38
C ARG A 217 -17.80 -15.71 -13.93
N SER A 218 -18.54 -15.53 -15.02
CA SER A 218 -19.29 -16.62 -15.65
C SER A 218 -18.38 -17.76 -16.11
N SER A 219 -17.17 -17.46 -16.58
CA SER A 219 -16.19 -18.47 -16.97
C SER A 219 -15.64 -19.27 -15.78
N ALA A 220 -15.54 -18.63 -14.61
CA ALA A 220 -15.11 -19.25 -13.37
C ALA A 220 -16.23 -20.10 -12.74
N ASP A 221 -17.46 -19.58 -12.73
CA ASP A 221 -18.63 -20.22 -12.11
C ASP A 221 -19.16 -21.40 -12.94
N PHE A 222 -19.19 -21.25 -14.28
CA PHE A 222 -19.93 -22.20 -15.11
C PHE A 222 -19.05 -23.23 -15.82
N PHE A 223 -17.87 -22.91 -16.38
CA PHE A 223 -17.16 -23.89 -17.23
C PHE A 223 -15.64 -23.65 -17.42
N PRO A 224 -14.76 -24.28 -16.61
CA PRO A 224 -13.34 -24.34 -16.93
C PRO A 224 -13.02 -25.16 -18.19
N GLU A 225 -13.91 -26.08 -18.61
CA GLU A 225 -13.66 -27.05 -19.69
C GLU A 225 -14.16 -26.62 -21.08
N TYR A 226 -15.17 -25.77 -21.19
CA TYR A 226 -15.87 -25.53 -22.47
C TYR A 226 -15.27 -24.39 -23.31
N PHE A 227 -14.52 -23.47 -22.70
CA PHE A 227 -13.92 -22.33 -23.42
C PHE A 227 -12.44 -22.09 -23.06
N PRO A 228 -11.57 -23.11 -23.12
CA PRO A 228 -10.17 -23.00 -22.68
C PRO A 228 -9.38 -21.99 -23.52
N HIS A 229 -9.69 -21.86 -24.82
CA HIS A 229 -9.02 -20.92 -25.71
C HIS A 229 -9.36 -19.47 -25.37
N PHE A 230 -10.64 -19.17 -25.16
CA PHE A 230 -11.09 -17.81 -24.87
C PHE A 230 -10.61 -17.33 -23.50
N ARG A 231 -10.63 -18.22 -22.50
CA ARG A 231 -10.04 -17.96 -21.18
C ARG A 231 -8.56 -17.60 -21.27
N LYS A 232 -7.77 -18.36 -22.05
CA LYS A 232 -6.34 -18.08 -22.26
C LYS A 232 -6.11 -16.72 -22.93
N LEU A 233 -6.89 -16.39 -23.95
CA LEU A 233 -6.80 -15.10 -24.63
C LEU A 233 -7.09 -13.94 -23.66
N LEU A 234 -8.18 -14.02 -22.90
CA LEU A 234 -8.57 -12.97 -21.98
C LEU A 234 -7.52 -12.78 -20.87
N ILE A 235 -6.99 -13.88 -20.30
CA ILE A 235 -5.88 -13.82 -19.35
C ILE A 235 -4.66 -13.16 -19.98
N SER A 236 -4.28 -13.55 -21.20
CA SER A 236 -3.10 -12.96 -21.87
C SER A 236 -3.26 -11.46 -22.13
N GLU A 237 -4.44 -11.03 -22.56
CA GLU A 237 -4.74 -9.62 -22.79
C GLU A 237 -4.71 -8.83 -21.46
N PHE A 238 -5.25 -9.42 -20.40
CA PHE A 238 -5.23 -8.84 -19.06
C PHE A 238 -3.81 -8.66 -18.52
N LEU A 239 -2.95 -9.67 -18.65
CA LEU A 239 -1.54 -9.58 -18.24
C LEU A 239 -0.78 -8.52 -19.06
N ASN A 240 -1.06 -8.39 -20.35
CA ASN A 240 -0.50 -7.33 -21.20
C ASN A 240 -0.92 -5.95 -20.70
N ARG A 241 -2.21 -5.74 -20.39
CA ARG A 241 -2.70 -4.46 -19.83
C ARG A 241 -2.01 -4.11 -18.50
N ILE A 242 -1.82 -5.09 -17.61
CA ILE A 242 -1.06 -4.89 -16.36
C ILE A 242 0.37 -4.45 -16.68
N SER A 243 1.05 -5.16 -17.59
CA SER A 243 2.42 -4.86 -17.99
C SER A 243 2.55 -3.45 -18.56
N GLU A 244 1.60 -3.00 -19.38
CA GLU A 244 1.57 -1.66 -19.96
C GLU A 244 1.30 -0.57 -18.92
N ILE A 245 0.33 -0.80 -18.03
CA ILE A 245 -0.04 0.17 -16.98
C ILE A 245 1.10 0.34 -15.98
N TYR A 246 1.78 -0.74 -15.61
CA TYR A 246 2.88 -0.73 -14.64
C TYR A 246 4.28 -0.68 -15.26
N GLU A 247 4.39 -0.55 -16.59
CA GLU A 247 5.68 -0.44 -17.30
C GLU A 247 6.67 -1.56 -16.90
N LEU A 248 6.15 -2.79 -16.78
CA LEU A 248 6.92 -3.97 -16.37
C LEU A 248 7.79 -4.45 -17.54
N GLU A 249 8.97 -4.98 -17.21
CA GLU A 249 9.90 -5.57 -18.20
C GLU A 249 9.50 -7.01 -18.54
N GLU A 250 8.92 -7.72 -17.58
CA GLU A 250 8.49 -9.10 -17.72
C GLU A 250 6.98 -9.21 -17.52
N LEU A 251 6.36 -10.10 -18.29
CA LEU A 251 4.93 -10.39 -18.16
C LEU A 251 4.66 -11.07 -16.81
N PRO A 252 3.65 -10.61 -16.05
CA PRO A 252 3.28 -11.25 -14.81
C PRO A 252 2.82 -12.69 -15.05
N SER A 253 3.12 -13.59 -14.11
CA SER A 253 2.65 -14.96 -14.15
C SER A 253 1.21 -15.06 -13.62
N PHE A 254 0.35 -15.77 -14.34
CA PHE A 254 -1.00 -16.07 -13.86
C PHE A 254 -1.01 -17.34 -13.01
N GLU A 255 -1.45 -17.25 -11.74
CA GLU A 255 -1.52 -18.40 -10.82
C GLU A 255 -2.87 -19.13 -10.93
N GLY A 256 -3.99 -18.39 -10.86
CA GLY A 256 -5.32 -18.99 -10.96
C GLY A 256 -6.50 -18.09 -10.62
N ILE A 257 -7.72 -18.61 -10.81
CA ILE A 257 -8.98 -17.97 -10.38
C ILE A 257 -9.51 -18.75 -9.18
N TYR A 258 -9.77 -18.07 -8.06
CA TYR A 258 -10.22 -18.71 -6.83
C TYR A 258 -11.46 -18.02 -6.27
N CYS A 259 -12.41 -18.82 -5.81
CA CYS A 259 -13.53 -18.32 -5.01
C CYS A 259 -13.06 -18.16 -3.56
N VAL A 260 -13.05 -16.92 -3.07
CA VAL A 260 -12.78 -16.65 -1.65
C VAL A 260 -14.03 -17.03 -0.85
N SER A 261 -13.97 -18.11 -0.07
CA SER A 261 -15.03 -18.45 0.88
C SER A 261 -15.04 -17.42 2.01
N LYS A 262 -16.22 -16.88 2.35
CA LYS A 262 -16.38 -15.99 3.51
C LYS A 262 -15.86 -16.70 4.76
N GLY A 263 -14.72 -16.25 5.30
CA GLY A 263 -14.21 -16.69 6.60
C GLY A 263 -13.02 -17.65 6.62
N LEU A 264 -12.39 -17.98 5.49
CA LEU A 264 -11.14 -18.75 5.48
C LEU A 264 -10.07 -18.02 4.66
N PHE A 265 -9.27 -17.20 5.34
CA PHE A 265 -7.90 -16.89 4.90
C PHE A 265 -7.07 -18.18 5.00
N GLY A 266 -7.39 -19.15 4.14
CA GLY A 266 -6.69 -20.41 4.06
C GLY A 266 -5.31 -20.15 3.51
N LYS A 267 -4.32 -20.03 4.41
CA LYS A 267 -2.88 -20.19 4.16
C LYS A 267 -2.50 -20.03 2.69
N SER A 268 -2.61 -18.83 2.12
CA SER A 268 -1.75 -18.54 1.00
C SER A 268 -0.35 -18.62 1.60
N ASN A 269 0.46 -19.56 1.11
CA ASN A 269 1.89 -19.47 1.26
C ASN A 269 2.34 -18.24 0.47
N CYS A 270 1.98 -17.04 0.92
CA CYS A 270 2.66 -15.78 0.63
C CYS A 270 4.04 -15.83 1.32
N GLY A 271 4.76 -16.94 1.10
CA GLY A 271 6.18 -17.01 1.27
C GLY A 271 6.73 -16.06 0.23
N GLN A 272 7.32 -14.98 0.75
CA GLN A 272 8.45 -14.26 0.20
C GLN A 272 8.89 -14.84 -1.16
N HIS A 273 8.64 -14.15 -2.26
CA HIS A 273 9.66 -13.87 -3.30
C HIS A 273 9.09 -13.16 -4.54
N ASN A 274 7.78 -13.27 -4.85
CA ASN A 274 7.18 -12.57 -6.00
C ASN A 274 5.95 -11.72 -5.60
N PRO A 275 5.81 -10.48 -6.10
CA PRO A 275 4.62 -9.66 -5.87
C PRO A 275 3.43 -10.26 -6.64
N THR A 276 2.52 -10.92 -5.92
CA THR A 276 1.25 -11.39 -6.49
C THR A 276 0.24 -10.25 -6.58
N ILE A 277 -0.54 -10.22 -7.67
CA ILE A 277 -1.54 -9.18 -7.94
C ILE A 277 -2.90 -9.84 -7.89
N SER A 278 -3.66 -9.55 -6.83
CA SER A 278 -5.04 -10.02 -6.73
C SER A 278 -6.02 -8.96 -7.22
N VAL A 279 -6.96 -9.40 -8.07
CA VAL A 279 -8.00 -8.54 -8.66
C VAL A 279 -9.38 -9.10 -8.35
N SER A 280 -10.28 -8.24 -7.89
CA SER A 280 -11.66 -8.59 -7.61
C SER A 280 -12.54 -8.59 -8.86
N ILE A 281 -13.44 -9.56 -8.89
CA ILE A 281 -14.40 -9.83 -9.97
C ILE A 281 -15.85 -9.79 -9.44
N ASN A 282 -16.08 -9.20 -8.26
CA ASN A 282 -17.43 -9.11 -7.72
C ASN A 282 -18.27 -8.06 -8.48
N GLU A 283 -19.58 -8.32 -8.60
CA GLU A 283 -20.58 -7.36 -9.10
C GLU A 283 -20.53 -6.09 -8.23
N GLY A 284 -19.75 -5.10 -8.66
CA GLY A 284 -19.52 -3.83 -7.95
C GLY A 284 -18.05 -3.40 -7.85
N ASN A 285 -17.10 -4.35 -7.81
CA ASN A 285 -15.66 -4.09 -7.60
C ASN A 285 -14.79 -4.76 -8.68
N CYS A 286 -15.22 -4.67 -9.93
CA CYS A 286 -14.51 -5.22 -11.08
C CYS A 286 -13.21 -4.44 -11.37
N GLY A 287 -12.05 -5.09 -11.26
CA GLY A 287 -10.78 -4.49 -11.69
C GLY A 287 -10.14 -3.57 -10.65
N GLN A 288 -10.66 -3.50 -9.42
CA GLN A 288 -9.91 -2.93 -8.31
C GLN A 288 -8.82 -3.93 -7.90
N ILE A 289 -7.57 -3.54 -8.09
CA ILE A 289 -6.44 -4.32 -7.60
C ILE A 289 -6.48 -4.23 -6.06
N GLY A 290 -6.35 -5.33 -5.34
CA GLY A 290 -6.29 -5.33 -3.88
C GLY A 290 -4.90 -4.96 -3.37
N GLY A 291 -4.83 -4.11 -2.35
CA GLY A 291 -3.62 -3.87 -1.56
C GLY A 291 -4.00 -4.01 -0.10
N GLY A 292 -4.21 -5.24 0.35
CA GLY A 292 -4.73 -5.55 1.69
C GLY A 292 -6.25 -5.43 1.79
N GLU A 293 -6.88 -6.55 2.16
CA GLU A 293 -8.21 -6.70 2.82
C GLU A 293 -9.33 -5.79 2.30
N GLN A 294 -9.98 -6.11 1.18
CA GLN A 294 -11.18 -6.94 1.13
C GLN A 294 -11.42 -7.32 -0.34
N PHE A 295 -10.97 -8.48 -0.80
CA PHE A 295 -11.05 -8.77 -2.23
C PHE A 295 -11.31 -10.26 -2.47
N THR A 296 -12.31 -10.56 -3.32
CA THR A 296 -12.18 -11.73 -4.18
C THR A 296 -10.98 -11.47 -5.07
N GLY A 297 -10.14 -12.46 -5.30
CA GLY A 297 -8.81 -12.22 -5.83
C GLY A 297 -8.26 -13.45 -6.51
N PHE A 298 -7.81 -13.27 -7.75
CA PHE A 298 -6.82 -14.15 -8.37
C PHE A 298 -5.54 -14.14 -7.52
N ASN A 299 -4.84 -15.28 -7.41
CA ASN A 299 -3.45 -15.24 -6.95
C ASN A 299 -2.54 -14.90 -8.13
#